data_AF-A0A939DSQ7-F1
#
_entry.id   AF-A0A939DSQ7-F1
#
_cell.length_a   1.000
_cell.length_b   1.000
_cell.length_c   1.000
_cell.angle_alpha   90.00
_cell.angle_beta   90.00
_cell.angle_gamma   90.00
#
_symmetry.space_group_name_H-M   'P 1'
#
loop_
_entity.id
_entity.type
_entity.pdbx_description
1 polymer ?
#
loop_
_entity_poly.entity_id
_entity_poly.type
_entity_poly.pdbx_seq_one_letter_code
_entity_poly.pdbx_strand_id
1 'polypeptide(L)'
;NAFCSVQDIYTSALRAGLHCQVEDKAYQTWHNSLSEVLHSMKDIGAGVALSNQPSGLNRHTLGKLEAYYQKAYAKSGRLPISYQVAFVEIQK
;
A
#
# COMPACT_ATOMS: atom_id res chain seq x y z
N ASN A 1 11.16 1.76 14.52
CA ASN A 1 10.60 1.94 13.17
C ASN A 1 10.79 3.38 12.74
N ALA A 2 11.81 3.67 11.94
CA ALA A 2 12.06 5.02 11.42
C ALA A 2 11.86 4.98 9.90
N PHE A 3 10.62 4.77 9.45
CA PHE A 3 10.28 5.02 8.05
C PHE A 3 10.27 6.53 7.86
N CYS A 4 10.94 7.00 6.81
CA CYS A 4 10.90 8.40 6.40
C CYS A 4 9.44 8.78 6.09
N SER A 5 8.92 9.78 6.79
CA SER A 5 7.62 10.35 6.49
C SER A 5 7.73 11.34 5.33
N VAL A 6 6.61 11.60 4.66
CA VAL A 6 6.53 12.66 3.64
C VAL A 6 6.92 14.02 4.22
N GLN A 7 6.62 14.25 5.50
CA GLN A 7 7.04 15.46 6.22
C GLN A 7 8.57 15.56 6.36
N ASP A 8 9.26 14.44 6.53
CA ASP A 8 10.73 14.41 6.58
C ASP A 8 11.33 14.81 5.23
N ILE A 9 10.74 14.34 4.12
CA ILE A 9 11.14 14.73 2.75
C ILE A 9 10.94 16.23 2.55
N TYR A 10 9.75 16.74 2.87
CA TYR A 10 9.42 18.16 2.75
C TYR A 10 10.39 19.05 3.54
N THR A 11 10.59 18.73 4.83
CA THR A 11 11.46 19.50 5.72
C THR A 11 12.91 19.49 5.24
N SER A 12 13.38 18.36 4.70
CA SER A 12 14.74 18.24 4.18
C SER A 12 14.94 19.06 2.90
N ALA A 13 13.97 19.08 2.00
CA ALA A 13 14.01 19.90 0.80
C ALA A 13 14.09 21.41 1.14
N LEU A 14 13.26 21.87 2.08
CA LEU A 14 13.30 23.27 2.55
C LEU A 14 14.66 23.63 3.18
N ARG A 15 15.23 22.73 3.99
CA ARG A 15 16.56 22.94 4.60
C ARG A 15 17.67 23.01 3.56
N ALA A 16 17.50 22.35 2.42
CA ALA A 16 18.42 22.44 1.28
C ALA A 16 18.23 23.72 0.44
N GLY A 17 17.30 24.61 0.81
CA GLY A 17 17.00 25.83 0.06
C GLY A 17 16.15 25.60 -1.18
N LEU A 18 15.47 24.45 -1.28
CA LEU A 18 14.60 24.10 -2.40
C LEU A 18 13.14 24.46 -2.07
N HIS A 19 12.37 24.76 -3.11
CA HIS A 19 10.92 24.81 -3.00
C HIS A 19 10.37 23.38 -3.07
N CYS A 20 9.47 23.03 -2.14
CA CYS A 20 8.84 21.72 -2.09
C CYS A 20 7.34 21.87 -1.93
N GLN A 21 6.58 21.11 -2.72
CA GLN A 21 5.14 20.97 -2.56
C GLN A 21 4.80 19.49 -2.39
N VAL A 22 3.84 19.23 -1.52
CA VAL A 22 3.35 17.89 -1.22
C VAL A 22 1.85 17.89 -1.39
N GLU A 23 1.35 16.92 -2.15
CA GLU A 23 -0.07 16.66 -2.28
C GLU A 23 -0.35 15.20 -1.87
N ASP A 24 -1.11 15.03 -0.80
CA ASP A 24 -1.54 13.71 -0.34
C ASP A 24 -2.92 13.37 -0.90
N LYS A 25 -3.04 12.19 -1.52
CA LYS A 25 -4.30 11.67 -2.05
C LYS A 25 -4.59 10.27 -1.52
N ALA A 26 -5.81 10.09 -1.02
CA ALA A 26 -6.33 8.80 -0.63
C ALA A 26 -7.03 8.14 -1.84
N TYR A 27 -6.70 6.88 -2.08
CA TYR A 27 -7.28 6.07 -3.14
C TYR A 27 -7.92 4.83 -2.57
N GLN A 28 -8.94 4.36 -3.29
CA GLN A 28 -9.56 3.07 -3.03
C GLN A 28 -9.71 2.30 -4.34
N THR A 29 -9.14 1.10 -4.38
CA THR A 29 -9.30 0.16 -5.51
C THR A 29 -10.17 -1.01 -5.10
N TRP A 30 -10.75 -1.69 -6.09
CA TRP A 30 -11.69 -2.78 -5.88
C TRP A 30 -11.24 -4.01 -6.66
N HIS A 31 -11.30 -5.18 -6.03
CA HIS A 31 -10.76 -6.43 -6.53
C HIS A 31 -11.79 -7.55 -6.43
N ASN A 32 -11.71 -8.56 -7.29
CA ASN A 32 -12.69 -9.65 -7.30
C ASN A 32 -12.37 -10.71 -6.24
N SER A 33 -11.11 -10.81 -5.83
CA SER A 33 -10.66 -11.82 -4.88
C SER A 33 -9.57 -11.31 -3.96
N LEU A 34 -9.38 -12.00 -2.83
CA LEU A 34 -8.28 -11.70 -1.93
C LEU A 34 -6.90 -11.95 -2.57
N SER A 35 -6.82 -12.86 -3.53
CA SER A 35 -5.59 -13.08 -4.28
C SER A 35 -5.22 -11.88 -5.13
N GLU A 36 -6.18 -11.26 -5.82
CA GLU A 36 -5.96 -10.01 -6.57
C GLU A 36 -5.55 -8.87 -5.64
N VAL A 37 -6.18 -8.79 -4.46
CA VAL A 37 -5.82 -7.82 -3.43
C VAL A 37 -4.33 -7.94 -3.07
N LEU A 38 -3.90 -9.15 -2.68
CA LEU A 38 -2.52 -9.41 -2.29
C LEU A 38 -1.53 -9.20 -3.43
N HIS A 39 -1.93 -9.50 -4.67
CA HIS A 39 -1.09 -9.28 -5.84
C HIS A 39 -0.86 -7.79 -6.08
N SER A 40 -1.90 -6.96 -5.99
CA SER A 40 -1.78 -5.51 -6.16
C SER A 40 -0.86 -4.85 -5.10
N MET A 41 -0.78 -5.44 -3.90
CA MET A 41 0.15 -5.01 -2.86
C MET A 41 1.58 -5.50 -3.12
N LYS A 42 1.75 -6.68 -3.71
CA LYS A 42 3.06 -7.23 -4.07
C LYS A 42 3.80 -6.32 -5.03
N ASP A 43 3.08 -5.69 -5.97
CA ASP A 43 3.67 -4.74 -6.92
C ASP A 43 4.19 -3.46 -6.25
N ILE A 44 3.63 -3.08 -5.09
CA ILE A 44 4.14 -1.98 -4.25
C ILE A 44 5.45 -2.40 -3.54
N GLY A 45 5.56 -3.67 -3.16
CA GLY A 45 6.73 -4.24 -2.49
C GLY A 45 7.75 -4.92 -3.42
N ALA A 46 7.64 -4.72 -4.74
CA ALA A 46 8.39 -5.45 -5.76
C ALA A 46 9.92 -5.29 -5.59
N GLY A 47 10.52 -6.21 -4.84
CA GLY A 47 11.97 -6.26 -4.64
C GLY A 47 12.44 -6.72 -3.26
N VAL A 48 11.56 -6.89 -2.26
CA VAL A 48 12.00 -7.44 -0.97
C VAL A 48 12.22 -8.96 -1.13
N ALA A 49 13.43 -9.34 -1.55
CA ALA A 49 13.89 -10.71 -1.57
C ALA A 49 13.96 -11.24 -0.13
N LEU A 50 12.87 -11.84 0.34
CA LEU A 50 12.79 -12.44 1.66
C LEU A 50 13.25 -13.89 1.56
N SER A 51 14.56 -14.11 1.72
CA SER A 51 15.19 -15.43 1.63
C SER A 51 14.77 -16.41 2.73
N ASN A 52 14.03 -15.99 3.76
CA ASN A 52 13.69 -16.80 4.95
C ASN A 52 12.24 -16.61 5.46
N GLN A 53 11.26 -16.43 4.59
CA GLN A 53 9.86 -16.37 5.04
C GLN A 53 9.28 -17.77 5.28
N PRO A 54 8.44 -17.95 6.33
CA PRO A 54 7.67 -19.16 6.52
C PRO A 54 6.79 -19.44 5.30
N SER A 55 6.45 -20.73 5.09
CA SER A 55 5.60 -21.16 3.98
C SER A 55 4.38 -20.24 3.84
N GLY A 56 4.13 -19.76 2.61
CA GLY A 56 3.01 -18.87 2.33
C GLY A 56 1.67 -19.41 2.79
N LEU A 57 0.65 -18.54 2.84
CA LEU A 57 -0.70 -18.93 3.23
C LEU A 57 -1.19 -20.11 2.38
N ASN A 58 -1.58 -21.21 3.03
CA ASN A 58 -2.19 -22.32 2.31
C ASN A 58 -3.59 -21.92 1.80
N ARG A 59 -4.08 -22.65 0.80
CA ARG A 59 -5.36 -22.36 0.12
C ARG A 59 -6.55 -22.29 1.09
N HIS A 60 -6.58 -23.14 2.11
CA HIS A 60 -7.68 -23.17 3.09
C HIS A 60 -7.70 -21.92 3.97
N THR A 61 -6.54 -21.53 4.49
CA THR A 61 -6.39 -20.30 5.27
C THR A 61 -6.72 -19.07 4.44
N LEU A 62 -6.27 -19.04 3.18
CA LEU A 62 -6.59 -17.94 2.26
C LEU A 62 -8.10 -17.84 2.00
N GLY A 63 -8.78 -18.97 1.75
CA GLY A 63 -10.23 -18.99 1.54
C GLY A 63 -11.03 -18.55 2.78
N LYS A 64 -10.58 -18.94 3.99
CA LYS A 64 -11.18 -18.43 5.23
C LYS A 64 -10.99 -16.93 5.36
N LEU A 65 -9.77 -16.44 5.15
CA LEU A 65 -9.46 -15.01 5.22
C LEU A 65 -10.30 -14.22 4.21
N GLU A 66 -10.45 -14.73 2.99
CA GLU A 66 -11.29 -14.14 1.96
C GLU A 66 -12.75 -14.07 2.38
N ALA A 67 -13.32 -15.15 2.92
CA ALA A 67 -14.70 -15.15 3.40
C ALA A 67 -14.93 -14.12 4.52
N TYR A 68 -14.00 -14.00 5.46
CA TYR A 68 -14.05 -12.97 6.50
C TYR A 68 -13.94 -11.56 5.91
N TYR A 69 -13.01 -11.35 4.99
CA TYR A 69 -12.77 -10.05 4.37
C TYR A 69 -13.96 -9.61 3.51
N GLN A 70 -14.56 -10.54 2.76
CA GLN A 70 -15.78 -10.30 1.99
C GLN A 70 -16.93 -9.92 2.92
N LYS A 71 -17.17 -10.68 3.98
CA LYS A 71 -18.25 -10.40 4.94
C LYS A 71 -18.12 -9.02 5.59
N ALA A 72 -16.89 -8.59 5.89
CA ALA A 72 -16.66 -7.34 6.61
C ALA A 72 -16.59 -6.11 5.70
N TYR A 73 -16.06 -6.25 4.48
CA TYR A 73 -15.65 -5.09 3.68
C TYR A 73 -16.15 -5.09 2.23
N ALA A 74 -16.73 -6.19 1.72
CA ALA A 74 -17.17 -6.22 0.34
C ALA A 74 -18.27 -5.18 0.06
N LYS A 75 -18.16 -4.51 -1.08
CA LYS A 75 -19.28 -3.76 -1.67
C LYS A 75 -19.46 -4.23 -3.10
N SER A 76 -20.71 -4.47 -3.49
CA SER A 76 -21.05 -4.97 -4.84
C SER A 76 -20.24 -6.22 -5.24
N GLY A 77 -19.98 -7.12 -4.30
CA GLY A 77 -19.21 -8.34 -4.52
C GLY A 77 -17.70 -8.16 -4.70
N ARG A 78 -17.16 -6.94 -4.52
CA ARG A 78 -15.74 -6.65 -4.68
C ARG A 78 -15.09 -6.27 -3.35
N LEU A 79 -13.82 -6.61 -3.20
CA LEU A 79 -13.00 -6.35 -2.04
C LEU A 79 -12.23 -5.04 -2.20
N PRO A 80 -12.26 -4.13 -1.21
CA PRO A 80 -11.55 -2.87 -1.29
C PRO A 80 -10.08 -3.00 -0.88
N ILE A 81 -9.23 -2.12 -1.41
CA ILE A 81 -7.95 -1.72 -0.79
C ILE A 81 -7.94 -0.21 -0.72
N SER A 82 -7.62 0.33 0.45
CA SER A 82 -7.40 1.77 0.65
C SER A 82 -5.91 2.03 0.85
N TYR A 83 -5.38 3.04 0.17
CA TYR A 83 -3.98 3.47 0.30
C TYR A 83 -3.86 4.97 0.11
N GLN A 84 -2.76 5.53 0.63
CA GLN A 84 -2.43 6.94 0.47
C GLN A 84 -1.20 7.05 -0.43
N VAL A 85 -1.23 8.01 -1.35
CA VAL A 85 -0.09 8.35 -2.21
C VAL A 85 0.22 9.82 -1.99
N ALA A 86 1.48 10.10 -1.70
CA ALA A 86 2.01 11.45 -1.62
C ALA A 86 2.73 11.78 -2.93
N PHE A 87 2.30 12.86 -3.58
CA PHE A 87 2.99 13.44 -4.72
C PHE A 87 3.90 14.55 -4.20
N VAL A 88 5.19 14.44 -4.46
CA VAL A 88 6.20 15.41 -4.03
C VAL A 88 6.78 16.10 -5.25
N GLU A 89 6.63 17.41 -5.34
CA GLU A 89 7.25 18.24 -6.36
C GLU A 89 8.34 19.10 -5.72
N ILE A 90 9.55 19.05 -6.29
CA ILE A 90 10.72 19.79 -5.78
C ILE A 90 11.30 20.63 -6.90
N GLN A 91 11.50 21.92 -6.61
CA GLN A 91 12.02 22.91 -7.54
C GLN A 91 13.21 23.65 -6.91
N LYS A 92 14.12 24.16 -7.75
CA LYS A 92 15.31 24.91 -7.33
C LYS A 92 15.01 26.39 -7.16
#